data_AF-A0A1H0PRA5-F1
#
_entry.id   AF-A0A1H0PRA5-F1
#
_cell.length_a   1.000
_cell.length_b   1.000
_cell.length_c   1.000
_cell.angle_alpha   90.00
_cell.angle_beta   90.00
_cell.angle_gamma   90.00
#
_symmetry.space_group_name_H-M   'P 1'
#
loop_
_entity.id
_entity.type
_entity.pdbx_description
1 polymer ?
#
loop_
_entity_poly.entity_id
_entity_poly.type
_entity_poly.pdbx_seq_one_letter_code
_entity_poly.pdbx_strand_id
1 'polypeptide(L)'
;MATGDDALAAGMDVVPGTADRRLGYEEINKTRDYIAQRTATVTPVSKGGTGATTAAQARANLDVAPASEVGKRASINALAQPFAVAQIETNPAHQLGMYYSDGAARPVVRVDQTDITLASKGDTDAALTAASNASSNADGRVAKGGDTMTGNLFLPNSTAATASWQVAYINGDGRLCRGSSSQRYKKYISAFEPEALGDIWPALQRYQMRSDGIMPGDGKWHYGYIAEQMSQHPDQDRFVVYRDVDDTGEQVPDSIDFIGLLLAQTAQLHEQLANALVGLDLAHQRIAQLEQGA
;
A
#
# COMPACT_ATOMS: atom_id res chain seq x y z
N MET A 1 74.42 6.95 66.59
CA MET A 1 74.57 5.95 65.53
C MET A 1 75.94 5.35 65.68
N ALA A 2 76.02 4.03 65.73
CA ALA A 2 77.28 3.32 65.68
C ALA A 2 77.87 3.45 64.27
N THR A 3 79.20 3.39 64.19
CA THR A 3 79.88 3.40 62.89
C THR A 3 79.54 2.13 62.12
N GLY A 4 78.96 2.27 60.94
CA GLY A 4 78.46 1.21 60.09
C GLY A 4 76.93 1.12 60.01
N ASP A 5 76.17 1.89 60.80
CA ASP A 5 74.70 1.82 60.78
C ASP A 5 74.12 2.22 59.41
N ASP A 6 74.62 3.31 58.82
CA ASP A 6 74.15 3.83 57.53
C ASP A 6 74.62 2.93 56.38
N ALA A 7 75.86 2.44 56.47
CA ALA A 7 76.40 1.46 55.53
C ALA A 7 75.56 0.18 55.51
N LEU A 8 75.24 -0.37 56.68
CA LEU A 8 74.43 -1.58 56.82
C LEU A 8 73.01 -1.36 56.28
N ALA A 9 72.39 -0.23 56.61
CA ALA A 9 71.07 0.13 56.10
C ALA A 9 71.03 0.28 54.57
N ALA A 10 72.12 0.77 53.97
CA ALA A 10 72.29 0.84 52.52
C ALA A 10 72.69 -0.50 51.87
N GLY A 11 72.79 -1.59 52.65
CA GLY A 11 73.15 -2.92 52.17
C GLY A 11 74.65 -3.08 51.85
N MET A 12 75.51 -2.22 52.37
CA MET A 12 76.96 -2.35 52.23
C MET A 12 77.50 -3.29 53.31
N ASP A 13 78.52 -4.07 52.97
CA ASP A 13 79.24 -4.87 53.96
C ASP A 13 79.80 -3.94 55.06
N VAL A 14 79.72 -4.35 56.32
CA VAL A 14 80.36 -3.65 57.45
C VAL A 14 81.42 -4.56 58.06
N VAL A 15 82.57 -4.00 58.42
CA VAL A 15 83.60 -4.77 59.12
C VAL A 15 83.13 -4.94 60.58
N PRO A 16 83.07 -6.17 61.13
CA PRO A 16 82.62 -6.39 62.50
C PRO A 16 83.49 -5.62 63.50
N GLY A 17 82.88 -5.05 64.54
CA GLY A 17 83.60 -4.29 65.59
C GLY A 17 84.56 -5.12 66.44
N THR A 18 84.64 -6.43 66.21
CA THR A 18 85.61 -7.36 66.81
C THR A 18 86.87 -7.57 65.94
N ALA A 19 86.93 -6.97 64.75
CA ALA A 19 88.10 -7.02 63.88
C ALA A 19 89.31 -6.27 64.49
N ASP A 20 90.53 -6.62 64.07
CA ASP A 20 91.75 -5.97 64.58
C ASP A 20 91.72 -4.46 64.27
N ARG A 21 91.74 -3.63 65.32
CA ARG A 21 91.77 -2.16 65.21
C ARG A 21 92.91 -1.64 64.34
N ARG A 22 94.05 -2.36 64.29
CA ARG A 22 95.21 -2.00 63.46
C ARG A 22 94.93 -2.11 61.96
N LEU A 23 93.88 -2.83 61.57
CA LEU A 23 93.42 -2.94 60.18
C LEU A 23 92.43 -1.84 59.80
N GLY A 24 92.15 -0.88 60.70
CA GLY A 24 91.39 0.35 60.38
C GLY A 24 89.89 0.14 60.20
N TYR A 25 89.27 -0.81 60.91
CA TYR A 25 87.83 -1.10 60.72
C TYR A 25 86.92 0.11 60.99
N GLU A 26 87.29 0.98 61.94
CA GLU A 26 86.51 2.18 62.26
C GLU A 26 86.53 3.16 61.07
N GLU A 27 87.69 3.38 60.46
CA GLU A 27 87.86 4.22 59.28
C GLU A 27 87.14 3.64 58.06
N ILE A 28 87.20 2.31 57.89
CA ILE A 28 86.48 1.61 56.82
C ILE A 28 84.97 1.83 56.96
N ASN A 29 84.41 1.57 58.15
CA ASN A 29 82.99 1.74 58.38
C ASN A 29 82.56 3.21 58.30
N LYS A 30 83.37 4.17 58.80
CA LYS A 30 83.12 5.63 58.63
C LYS A 30 83.07 6.03 57.15
N THR A 31 83.99 5.50 56.35
CA THR A 31 84.03 5.77 54.91
C THR A 31 82.82 5.17 54.20
N ARG A 32 82.38 3.98 54.60
CA ARG A 32 81.18 3.34 54.06
C ARG A 32 79.91 4.09 54.45
N ASP A 33 79.79 4.53 55.71
CA ASP A 33 78.69 5.40 56.14
C ASP A 33 78.66 6.69 55.31
N TYR A 34 79.83 7.31 55.09
CA TYR A 34 79.92 8.50 54.23
C TYR A 34 79.47 8.23 52.79
N ILE A 35 79.84 7.09 52.20
CA ILE A 35 79.40 6.70 50.85
C ILE A 35 77.89 6.44 50.83
N ALA A 36 77.36 5.76 51.84
CA ALA A 36 75.92 5.48 51.97
C ALA A 36 75.12 6.78 52.05
N GLN A 37 75.51 7.71 52.93
CA GLN A 37 74.89 9.03 53.06
C GLN A 37 74.96 9.83 51.76
N ARG A 38 76.12 9.82 51.09
CA ARG A 38 76.31 10.50 49.81
C ARG A 38 75.39 9.93 48.72
N THR A 39 75.22 8.61 48.68
CA THR A 39 74.42 7.92 47.66
C THR A 39 72.92 8.09 47.90
N ALA A 40 72.50 8.18 49.17
CA ALA A 40 71.11 8.44 49.55
C ALA A 40 70.68 9.90 49.27
N THR A 41 71.62 10.81 49.02
CA THR A 41 71.31 12.21 48.72
C THR A 41 70.80 12.36 47.28
N VAL A 42 69.66 13.03 47.09
CA VAL A 42 69.11 13.34 45.77
C VAL A 42 70.16 14.05 44.92
N THR A 43 70.53 13.44 43.79
CA THR A 43 71.53 14.01 42.87
C THR A 43 70.91 15.18 42.08
N PRO A 44 71.46 16.40 42.16
CA PRO A 44 70.97 17.53 41.36
C PRO A 44 71.12 17.28 39.86
N VAL A 45 70.27 17.90 39.04
CA VAL A 45 70.28 17.74 37.57
C VAL A 45 71.65 17.99 36.96
N SER A 46 72.38 19.00 37.47
CA SER A 46 73.75 19.34 37.03
C SER A 46 74.79 18.25 37.23
N LYS A 47 74.49 17.22 38.04
CA LYS A 47 75.36 16.06 38.29
C LYS A 47 74.78 14.75 37.74
N GLY A 48 73.60 14.78 37.10
CA GLY A 48 72.83 13.61 36.69
C GLY A 48 73.24 12.94 35.38
N GLY A 49 74.50 13.08 34.94
CA GLY A 49 75.04 12.39 33.76
C GLY A 49 74.51 12.85 32.39
N THR A 50 73.44 13.65 32.33
CA THR A 50 72.85 14.16 31.08
C THR A 50 73.55 15.40 30.51
N GLY A 51 74.51 15.98 31.24
CA GLY A 51 75.17 17.24 30.86
C GLY A 51 74.28 18.49 30.96
N ALA A 52 73.06 18.37 31.47
CA ALA A 52 72.10 19.47 31.58
C ALA A 52 72.20 20.18 32.94
N THR A 53 71.94 21.50 32.97
CA THR A 53 71.78 22.27 34.22
C THR A 53 70.32 22.54 34.57
N THR A 54 69.38 22.21 33.68
CA THR A 54 67.94 22.40 33.86
C THR A 54 67.16 21.10 33.61
N ALA A 55 66.02 20.91 34.27
CA ALA A 55 65.19 19.72 34.10
C ALA A 55 64.62 19.57 32.67
N ALA A 56 64.40 20.68 31.96
CA ALA A 56 63.91 20.66 30.58
C ALA A 56 64.97 20.09 29.63
N GLN A 57 66.22 20.55 29.74
CA GLN A 57 67.32 20.06 28.93
C GLN A 57 67.69 18.61 29.29
N ALA A 58 67.59 18.22 30.57
CA ALA A 58 67.82 16.84 30.98
C ALA A 58 66.83 15.86 30.32
N ARG A 59 65.54 16.24 30.21
CA ARG A 59 64.54 15.46 29.47
C ARG A 59 64.85 15.38 27.98
N ALA A 60 65.20 16.50 27.36
CA ALA A 60 65.57 16.56 25.94
C ALA A 60 66.77 15.65 25.62
N ASN A 61 67.81 15.66 26.46
CA ASN A 61 69.01 14.84 26.27
C ASN A 61 68.75 13.34 26.47
N LEU A 62 67.68 12.96 27.17
CA LEU A 62 67.21 11.58 27.32
C LEU A 62 66.13 11.19 26.29
N ASP A 63 65.82 12.08 25.34
CA ASP A 63 64.73 11.93 24.37
C ASP A 63 63.35 11.69 25.03
N VAL A 64 63.16 12.25 26.23
CA VAL A 64 61.89 12.22 26.96
C VAL A 64 61.08 13.46 26.60
N ALA A 65 59.78 13.27 26.34
CA ALA A 65 58.87 14.36 26.04
C ALA A 65 58.90 15.46 27.13
N PRO A 66 58.74 16.74 26.77
CA PRO A 66 58.69 17.82 27.73
C PRO A 66 57.53 17.63 28.72
N ALA A 67 57.66 18.13 29.95
CA ALA A 67 56.66 17.94 31.01
C ALA A 67 55.25 18.45 30.62
N SER A 68 55.17 19.43 29.72
CA SER A 68 53.92 19.95 29.14
C SER A 68 53.18 18.96 28.22
N GLU A 69 53.82 17.84 27.87
CA GLU A 69 53.30 16.79 26.99
C GLU A 69 53.15 15.42 27.66
N VAL A 70 53.80 15.22 28.81
CA VAL A 70 53.62 14.03 29.66
C VAL A 70 52.22 14.10 30.27
N GLY A 71 51.27 13.43 29.61
CA GLY A 71 49.83 13.50 29.89
C GLY A 71 49.00 13.70 28.62
N LYS A 72 49.53 14.47 27.65
CA LYS A 72 48.92 14.64 26.31
C LYS A 72 49.19 13.44 25.41
N ARG A 73 50.40 12.85 25.47
CA ARG A 73 50.73 11.62 24.73
C ARG A 73 50.06 10.38 25.32
N ALA A 74 49.84 10.36 26.64
CA ALA A 74 49.01 9.33 27.27
C ALA A 74 47.55 9.43 26.81
N SER A 75 47.00 10.63 26.65
CA SER A 75 45.66 10.81 26.07
C SER A 75 45.59 10.55 24.55
N ILE A 76 46.70 10.58 23.80
CA ILE A 76 46.69 10.27 22.36
C ILE A 76 46.56 8.75 22.12
N ASN A 77 47.14 7.91 22.98
CA ASN A 77 46.95 6.45 22.92
C ASN A 77 45.79 5.93 23.81
N ALA A 78 45.36 6.69 24.82
CA ALA A 78 44.25 6.30 25.71
C ALA A 78 42.89 6.86 25.27
N LEU A 79 42.85 7.84 24.37
CA LEU A 79 41.64 8.17 23.64
C LEU A 79 41.59 7.27 22.40
N ALA A 80 40.90 6.16 22.55
CA ALA A 80 40.19 5.47 21.47
C ALA A 80 39.09 6.38 20.87
N GLN A 81 39.44 7.62 20.56
CA GLN A 81 38.68 8.56 19.75
C GLN A 81 39.41 8.60 18.41
N PRO A 82 38.82 8.03 17.36
CA PRO A 82 39.40 8.06 16.02
C PRO A 82 39.31 9.50 15.51
N PHE A 83 40.20 10.37 15.95
CA PHE A 83 40.62 11.51 15.14
C PHE A 83 41.56 11.04 14.03
N ALA A 84 41.27 9.87 13.44
CA ALA A 84 41.39 9.78 12.01
C ALA A 84 40.29 10.70 11.46
N VAL A 85 40.57 12.01 11.44
CA VAL A 85 40.32 12.72 10.19
C VAL A 85 41.27 12.04 9.22
N ALA A 86 40.84 10.89 8.73
CA ALA A 86 41.21 10.45 7.42
C ALA A 86 40.62 11.53 6.53
N GLN A 87 41.33 12.67 6.44
CA GLN A 87 41.32 13.50 5.26
C GLN A 87 42.04 12.65 4.22
N ILE A 88 41.39 11.54 3.85
CA ILE A 88 41.76 10.81 2.68
C ILE A 88 41.26 11.75 1.58
N GLU A 89 42.25 12.27 0.86
CA GLU A 89 42.19 12.99 -0.39
C GLU A 89 41.18 14.14 -0.51
N THR A 90 41.73 15.35 -0.66
CA THR A 90 41.00 16.56 -1.09
C THR A 90 40.50 16.50 -2.53
N ASN A 91 40.51 15.35 -3.20
CA ASN A 91 39.89 15.17 -4.52
C ASN A 91 39.90 13.69 -4.98
N PRO A 92 38.76 13.00 -5.11
CA PRO A 92 37.40 13.40 -4.70
C PRO A 92 37.15 13.13 -3.21
N ALA A 93 36.26 13.92 -2.61
CA ALA A 93 35.97 13.88 -1.17
C ALA A 93 35.36 12.55 -0.71
N HIS A 94 35.69 12.12 0.51
CA HIS A 94 35.17 10.90 1.11
C HIS A 94 33.66 10.97 1.36
N GLN A 95 32.92 9.97 0.85
CA GLN A 95 31.46 9.97 0.65
C GLN A 95 30.59 9.63 1.88
N LEU A 96 31.18 9.33 3.05
CA LEU A 96 30.42 9.07 4.28
C LEU A 96 31.23 9.49 5.53
N GLY A 97 30.77 10.51 6.25
CA GLY A 97 31.43 10.99 7.47
C GLY A 97 30.46 11.15 8.64
N MET A 98 30.88 10.74 9.84
CA MET A 98 30.20 11.04 11.10
C MET A 98 30.81 12.31 11.69
N TYR A 99 30.05 13.40 11.66
CA TYR A 99 30.47 14.71 12.16
C TYR A 99 29.79 14.99 13.49
N TYR A 100 30.51 15.61 14.41
CA TYR A 100 29.89 16.32 15.52
C TYR A 100 29.79 17.80 15.15
N SER A 101 28.62 18.39 15.38
CA SER A 101 28.30 19.83 15.30
C SER A 101 27.61 20.29 14.01
N ASP A 102 26.28 20.26 14.06
CA ASP A 102 25.40 21.28 13.48
C ASP A 102 25.23 22.45 14.47
N GLY A 103 26.30 22.97 15.08
CA GLY A 103 26.18 24.01 16.13
C GLY A 103 25.45 23.59 17.42
N ALA A 104 24.74 22.44 17.44
CA ALA A 104 24.00 21.91 18.58
C ALA A 104 24.65 20.65 19.20
N ALA A 105 25.92 20.36 18.85
CA ALA A 105 26.71 19.25 19.38
C ALA A 105 26.09 17.84 19.21
N ARG A 106 25.24 17.64 18.19
CA ARG A 106 24.67 16.33 17.86
C ARG A 106 25.60 15.55 16.89
N PRO A 107 25.66 14.21 16.99
CA PRO A 107 26.28 13.39 15.96
C PRO A 107 25.40 13.41 14.70
N VAL A 108 25.99 13.76 13.56
CA VAL A 108 25.33 13.84 12.25
C VAL A 108 26.12 13.02 11.24
N VAL A 109 25.45 12.16 10.49
CA VAL A 109 26.04 11.49 9.32
C VAL A 109 25.77 12.38 8.11
N ARG A 110 26.82 12.87 7.44
CA ARG A 110 26.65 13.58 6.16
C ARG A 110 26.90 12.59 5.03
N VAL A 111 26.01 12.66 4.05
CA VAL A 111 26.00 11.82 2.85
C VAL A 111 25.95 12.77 1.67
N ASP A 112 26.85 12.59 0.71
CA ASP A 112 26.80 13.33 -0.55
C ASP A 112 25.66 12.77 -1.43
N GLN A 113 24.93 13.64 -2.13
CA GLN A 113 23.70 13.29 -2.85
C GLN A 113 23.94 12.36 -4.05
N THR A 114 25.19 12.15 -4.47
CA THR A 114 25.52 11.38 -5.68
C THR A 114 25.69 9.88 -5.46
N ASP A 115 26.00 9.40 -4.24
CA ASP A 115 26.48 8.02 -4.05
C ASP A 115 25.63 7.16 -3.09
N ILE A 116 24.78 7.77 -2.25
CA ILE A 116 23.82 7.04 -1.42
C ILE A 116 22.43 7.64 -1.64
N THR A 117 21.58 6.90 -2.36
CA THR A 117 20.17 7.23 -2.52
C THR A 117 19.42 6.93 -1.21
N LEU A 118 19.58 7.79 -0.21
CA LEU A 118 18.57 7.88 0.85
C LEU A 118 17.34 8.48 0.18
N ALA A 119 16.28 7.69 0.01
CA ALA A 119 15.02 8.18 -0.53
C ALA A 119 14.65 9.45 0.23
N SER A 120 14.57 10.56 -0.49
CA SER A 120 14.15 11.81 0.12
C SER A 120 12.71 11.63 0.61
N LYS A 121 12.28 12.48 1.55
CA LYS A 121 10.87 12.52 1.93
C LYS A 121 9.98 12.70 0.69
N GLY A 122 10.43 13.49 -0.28
CA GLY A 122 9.74 13.69 -1.57
C GLY A 122 9.57 12.41 -2.37
N ASP A 123 10.59 11.56 -2.45
CA ASP A 123 10.51 10.27 -3.16
C ASP A 123 9.53 9.31 -2.46
N THR A 124 9.53 9.32 -1.13
CA THR A 124 8.59 8.52 -0.33
C THR A 124 7.16 9.01 -0.50
N ASP A 125 6.95 10.32 -0.48
CA ASP A 125 5.63 10.94 -0.70
C ASP A 125 5.12 10.67 -2.13
N ALA A 126 6.00 10.72 -3.13
CA ALA A 126 5.67 10.42 -4.52
C ALA A 126 5.29 8.94 -4.71
N ALA A 127 6.04 8.01 -4.10
CA ALA A 127 5.73 6.59 -4.11
C ALA A 127 4.40 6.29 -3.42
N LEU A 128 4.15 6.92 -2.26
CA LEU A 128 2.87 6.80 -1.54
C LEU A 128 1.71 7.34 -2.38
N THR A 129 1.87 8.51 -2.99
CA THR A 129 0.86 9.11 -3.89
C THR A 129 0.57 8.20 -5.08
N ALA A 130 1.60 7.64 -5.72
CA ALA A 130 1.44 6.71 -6.84
C ALA A 130 0.71 5.42 -6.40
N ALA A 131 1.04 4.87 -5.24
CA ALA A 131 0.36 3.71 -4.66
C ALA A 131 -1.11 4.01 -4.32
N SER A 132 -1.39 5.17 -3.72
CA SER A 132 -2.76 5.63 -3.42
C SER A 132 -3.58 5.85 -4.70
N ASN A 133 -2.98 6.41 -5.75
CA ASN A 133 -3.63 6.58 -7.04
C ASN A 133 -3.89 5.23 -7.73
N ALA A 134 -2.94 4.30 -7.65
CA ALA A 134 -3.11 2.95 -8.18
C ALA A 134 -4.22 2.18 -7.45
N SER A 135 -4.26 2.26 -6.11
CA SER A 135 -5.36 1.71 -5.30
C SER A 135 -6.69 2.35 -5.67
N SER A 136 -6.76 3.68 -5.71
CA SER A 136 -8.00 4.39 -6.08
C SER A 136 -8.48 4.04 -7.48
N ASN A 137 -7.57 3.82 -8.43
CA ASN A 137 -7.90 3.36 -9.78
C ASN A 137 -8.35 1.91 -9.84
N ALA A 138 -7.82 1.05 -8.97
CA ALA A 138 -8.28 -0.33 -8.82
C ALA A 138 -9.66 -0.38 -8.15
N ASP A 139 -9.85 0.41 -7.10
CA ASP A 139 -11.09 0.55 -6.33
C ASP A 139 -12.19 1.24 -7.16
N GLY A 140 -11.83 2.08 -8.13
CA GLY A 140 -12.76 2.68 -9.10
C GLY A 140 -13.41 1.67 -10.07
N ARG A 141 -13.07 0.37 -9.99
CA ARG A 141 -13.67 -0.70 -10.80
C ARG A 141 -14.79 -1.46 -10.08
N VAL A 142 -15.62 -0.72 -9.33
CA VAL A 142 -16.81 -1.15 -8.56
C VAL A 142 -16.47 -1.58 -7.11
N ALA A 143 -16.12 -0.62 -6.25
CA ALA A 143 -15.78 -0.87 -4.84
C ALA A 143 -16.97 -0.94 -3.89
N LYS A 144 -18.16 -0.43 -4.25
CA LYS A 144 -19.33 -0.43 -3.37
C LYS A 144 -20.65 -0.39 -4.13
N GLY A 145 -21.73 -0.82 -3.44
CA GLY A 145 -23.08 -0.71 -3.97
C GLY A 145 -23.45 0.74 -4.25
N GLY A 146 -23.95 1.01 -5.46
CA GLY A 146 -24.38 2.33 -5.91
C GLY A 146 -23.40 3.12 -6.78
N ASP A 147 -22.22 2.57 -7.12
CA ASP A 147 -21.31 3.21 -8.08
C ASP A 147 -21.76 3.02 -9.53
N THR A 148 -21.61 4.08 -10.33
CA THR A 148 -21.87 4.08 -11.77
C THR A 148 -20.57 3.85 -12.52
N MET A 149 -20.51 2.81 -13.36
CA MET A 149 -19.33 2.55 -14.19
C MET A 149 -19.49 3.08 -15.62
N THR A 150 -18.44 3.70 -16.15
CA THR A 150 -18.33 4.07 -17.57
C THR A 150 -17.45 3.04 -18.28
N GLY A 151 -18.04 2.20 -19.14
CA GLY A 151 -17.33 1.16 -19.89
C GLY A 151 -17.97 -0.23 -19.80
N ASN A 152 -17.23 -1.27 -20.20
CA ASN A 152 -17.73 -2.66 -20.24
C ASN A 152 -17.50 -3.39 -18.90
N LEU A 153 -18.52 -4.07 -18.39
CA LEU A 153 -18.44 -4.96 -17.22
C LEU A 153 -18.20 -6.40 -17.66
N PHE A 154 -17.02 -6.95 -17.33
CA PHE A 154 -16.68 -8.35 -17.64
C PHE A 154 -16.89 -9.23 -16.40
N LEU A 155 -17.85 -10.16 -16.44
CA LEU A 155 -18.20 -11.06 -15.34
C LEU A 155 -17.87 -12.53 -15.72
N PRO A 156 -16.63 -13.02 -15.47
CA PRO A 156 -16.16 -14.32 -15.97
C PRO A 156 -16.90 -15.53 -15.37
N ASN A 157 -17.54 -15.36 -14.21
CA ASN A 157 -18.37 -16.37 -13.54
C ASN A 157 -19.80 -15.84 -13.28
N SER A 158 -20.37 -15.05 -14.19
CA SER A 158 -21.79 -14.71 -14.03
C SER A 158 -22.62 -16.00 -14.11
N THR A 159 -23.34 -16.31 -13.04
CA THR A 159 -24.33 -17.39 -13.04
C THR A 159 -25.34 -17.15 -14.15
N ALA A 160 -25.77 -18.23 -14.80
CA ALA A 160 -26.81 -18.18 -15.81
C ALA A 160 -28.08 -17.56 -15.22
N ALA A 161 -28.27 -16.28 -15.47
CA ALA A 161 -29.60 -15.77 -15.66
C ALA A 161 -30.10 -16.45 -17.00
N THR A 162 -31.37 -16.72 -17.31
CA THR A 162 -31.75 -17.99 -18.00
C THR A 162 -32.66 -17.93 -19.25
N ALA A 163 -32.38 -17.09 -20.26
CA ALA A 163 -32.77 -17.39 -21.66
C ALA A 163 -31.84 -16.75 -22.74
N SER A 164 -32.05 -17.13 -23.99
CA SER A 164 -30.98 -17.46 -24.96
C SER A 164 -30.85 -16.53 -26.17
N TRP A 165 -31.60 -15.43 -26.23
CA TRP A 165 -31.33 -14.19 -26.96
C TRP A 165 -32.10 -13.13 -26.16
N GLN A 166 -31.49 -12.48 -25.17
CA GLN A 166 -32.29 -11.90 -24.08
C GLN A 166 -32.36 -10.39 -24.05
N VAL A 167 -33.60 -9.87 -24.08
CA VAL A 167 -33.95 -8.56 -23.56
C VAL A 167 -33.25 -8.41 -22.22
N ALA A 168 -32.30 -7.50 -22.19
CA ALA A 168 -31.67 -7.03 -20.97
C ALA A 168 -32.74 -6.23 -20.21
N TYR A 169 -33.36 -6.86 -19.22
CA TYR A 169 -34.09 -6.10 -18.22
C TYR A 169 -33.05 -5.38 -17.37
N ILE A 170 -33.00 -4.07 -17.52
CA ILE A 170 -32.40 -3.18 -16.54
C ILE A 170 -33.48 -3.02 -15.48
N ASN A 171 -33.33 -3.71 -14.36
CA ASN A 171 -34.21 -3.48 -13.21
C ASN A 171 -34.14 -2.00 -12.80
N GLY A 172 -35.13 -1.49 -12.06
CA GLY A 172 -35.11 -0.12 -11.51
C GLY A 172 -33.86 0.20 -10.65
N ASP A 173 -33.09 -0.82 -10.25
CA ASP A 173 -31.81 -0.72 -9.55
C ASP A 173 -30.55 -0.80 -10.46
N GLY A 174 -30.73 -0.82 -11.78
CA GLY A 174 -29.64 -0.78 -12.76
C GLY A 174 -28.96 -2.13 -13.07
N ARG A 175 -29.45 -3.25 -12.51
CA ARG A 175 -28.83 -4.57 -12.73
C ARG A 175 -29.31 -5.24 -14.02
N LEU A 176 -28.37 -5.87 -14.74
CA LEU A 176 -28.60 -6.71 -15.93
C LEU A 176 -28.96 -8.15 -15.51
N CYS A 177 -30.18 -8.60 -15.81
CA CYS A 177 -30.61 -9.99 -15.55
C CYS A 177 -30.94 -10.75 -16.85
N ARG A 178 -30.59 -12.04 -16.90
CA ARG A 178 -31.01 -13.05 -17.90
C ARG A 178 -32.25 -13.81 -17.28
N GLY A 179 -33.46 -13.76 -17.85
CA GLY A 179 -34.71 -14.28 -17.24
C GLY A 179 -34.88 -15.80 -17.31
N SER A 180 -35.37 -16.49 -16.28
CA SER A 180 -35.31 -17.97 -16.17
C SER A 180 -36.40 -18.80 -16.85
N SER A 181 -36.02 -19.65 -17.81
CA SER A 181 -36.99 -20.51 -18.54
C SER A 181 -36.99 -22.01 -18.19
N SER A 182 -36.13 -22.49 -17.28
CA SER A 182 -36.15 -23.92 -16.90
C SER A 182 -37.39 -24.26 -16.06
N GLN A 183 -38.03 -25.40 -16.35
CA GLN A 183 -39.20 -25.89 -15.61
C GLN A 183 -38.94 -25.97 -14.09
N ARG A 184 -37.71 -26.27 -13.67
CA ARG A 184 -37.30 -26.32 -12.25
C ARG A 184 -37.47 -25.00 -11.49
N TYR A 185 -37.56 -23.88 -12.21
CA TYR A 185 -37.75 -22.53 -11.66
C TYR A 185 -39.14 -21.96 -11.91
N LYS A 186 -40.05 -22.74 -12.53
CA LYS A 186 -41.43 -22.34 -12.82
C LYS A 186 -42.41 -23.10 -11.91
N LYS A 187 -43.51 -22.45 -11.56
CA LYS A 187 -44.60 -23.02 -10.75
C LYS A 187 -45.92 -22.84 -11.48
N TYR A 188 -46.91 -23.68 -11.15
CA TYR A 188 -48.28 -23.62 -11.72
C TYR A 188 -48.33 -23.68 -13.25
N ILE A 189 -47.57 -24.61 -13.84
CA ILE A 189 -47.60 -24.83 -15.29
C ILE A 189 -48.88 -25.60 -15.62
N SER A 190 -49.76 -24.99 -16.42
CA SER A 190 -50.99 -25.59 -16.92
C SER A 190 -51.12 -25.39 -18.43
N ALA A 191 -52.02 -26.15 -19.05
CA ALA A 191 -52.52 -25.81 -20.37
C ALA A 191 -53.22 -24.44 -20.31
N PHE A 192 -53.23 -23.76 -21.45
CA PHE A 192 -53.76 -22.41 -21.60
C PHE A 192 -54.68 -22.36 -22.81
N GLU A 193 -55.84 -21.71 -22.68
CA GLU A 193 -56.80 -21.47 -23.76
C GLU A 193 -56.61 -20.03 -24.28
N PRO A 194 -56.00 -19.82 -25.46
CA PRO A 194 -55.73 -18.49 -26.00
C PRO A 194 -56.98 -17.61 -26.17
N GLU A 195 -58.12 -18.17 -26.54
CA GLU A 195 -59.39 -17.43 -26.64
C GLU A 195 -59.83 -16.79 -25.30
N ALA A 196 -59.46 -17.37 -24.16
CA ALA A 196 -59.78 -16.82 -22.84
C ALA A 196 -59.02 -15.53 -22.50
N LEU A 197 -58.08 -15.10 -23.35
CA LEU A 197 -57.39 -13.81 -23.21
C LEU A 197 -58.26 -12.61 -23.56
N GLY A 198 -59.36 -12.79 -24.29
CA GLY A 198 -60.20 -11.69 -24.75
C GLY A 198 -59.54 -10.86 -25.86
N ASP A 199 -59.80 -9.55 -25.87
CA ASP A 199 -59.26 -8.63 -26.89
C ASP A 199 -57.88 -8.07 -26.50
N ILE A 200 -56.86 -8.79 -26.95
CA ILE A 200 -55.44 -8.43 -26.76
C ILE A 200 -54.83 -7.72 -27.97
N TRP A 201 -55.64 -7.12 -28.85
CA TRP A 201 -55.19 -6.45 -30.08
C TRP A 201 -55.25 -4.92 -29.97
N PRO A 202 -54.32 -4.27 -29.24
CA PRO A 202 -54.32 -2.82 -29.09
C PRO A 202 -54.14 -2.12 -30.44
N ALA A 203 -54.73 -0.93 -30.56
CA ALA A 203 -54.57 -0.09 -31.73
C ALA A 203 -53.11 0.38 -31.87
N LEU A 204 -52.52 0.12 -33.04
CA LEU A 204 -51.17 0.61 -33.36
C LEU A 204 -51.20 2.12 -33.53
N GLN A 205 -50.35 2.83 -32.78
CA GLN A 205 -50.23 4.28 -32.82
C GLN A 205 -48.93 4.70 -33.51
N ARG A 206 -48.92 5.92 -34.07
CA ARG A 206 -47.72 6.59 -34.55
C ARG A 206 -47.45 7.83 -33.70
N TYR A 207 -46.24 7.95 -33.15
CA TYR A 207 -45.88 9.01 -32.20
C TYR A 207 -44.45 9.51 -32.40
N GLN A 208 -44.12 10.63 -31.76
CA GLN A 208 -42.76 11.15 -31.66
C GLN A 208 -42.41 11.29 -30.18
N MET A 209 -41.13 11.10 -29.83
CA MET A 209 -40.67 11.30 -28.46
C MET A 209 -40.70 12.80 -28.12
N ARG A 210 -41.32 13.14 -26.98
CA ARG A 210 -41.31 14.52 -26.47
C ARG A 210 -39.89 14.88 -26.00
N SER A 211 -39.45 16.11 -26.23
CA SER A 211 -38.25 16.64 -25.57
C SER A 211 -38.56 16.90 -24.09
N ASP A 212 -37.72 16.39 -23.19
CA ASP A 212 -37.87 16.59 -21.72
C ASP A 212 -37.12 17.84 -21.21
N GLY A 213 -36.60 18.67 -22.13
CA GLY A 213 -35.83 19.87 -21.82
C GLY A 213 -34.36 19.61 -21.50
N ILE A 214 -33.96 18.36 -21.25
CA ILE A 214 -32.57 17.95 -20.98
C ILE A 214 -31.99 17.26 -22.22
N MET A 215 -32.78 16.40 -22.85
CA MET A 215 -32.47 15.72 -24.10
C MET A 215 -33.35 16.31 -25.22
N PRO A 216 -32.78 16.73 -26.36
CA PRO A 216 -33.57 17.10 -27.52
C PRO A 216 -34.41 15.89 -27.94
N GLY A 217 -35.70 16.11 -28.20
CA GLY A 217 -36.55 15.09 -28.81
C GLY A 217 -35.93 14.65 -30.14
N ASP A 218 -35.96 13.36 -30.45
CA ASP A 218 -35.27 12.82 -31.62
C ASP A 218 -35.92 13.26 -32.96
N GLY A 219 -37.14 13.81 -32.90
CA GLY A 219 -37.93 14.26 -34.05
C GLY A 219 -38.32 13.13 -35.01
N LYS A 220 -38.07 11.86 -34.66
CA LYS A 220 -38.35 10.71 -35.51
C LYS A 220 -39.73 10.15 -35.18
N TRP A 221 -40.39 9.65 -36.22
CA TRP A 221 -41.66 8.95 -36.07
C TRP A 221 -41.41 7.50 -35.66
N HIS A 222 -42.11 7.08 -34.62
CA HIS A 222 -42.13 5.72 -34.08
C HIS A 222 -43.52 5.14 -34.22
N TYR A 223 -43.60 3.80 -34.23
CA TYR A 223 -44.85 3.05 -34.22
C TYR A 223 -44.83 2.11 -33.02
N GLY A 224 -45.95 2.04 -32.31
CA GLY A 224 -46.04 1.19 -31.13
C GLY A 224 -47.37 1.33 -30.41
N TYR A 225 -47.42 0.76 -29.21
CA TYR A 225 -48.58 0.79 -28.33
C TYR A 225 -48.33 1.74 -27.16
N ILE A 226 -49.40 2.28 -26.58
CA ILE A 226 -49.36 3.23 -25.47
C ILE A 226 -49.85 2.52 -24.20
N ALA A 227 -49.01 2.46 -23.17
CA ALA A 227 -49.27 1.69 -21.95
C ALA A 227 -50.55 2.16 -21.23
N GLU A 228 -50.77 3.48 -21.17
CA GLU A 228 -51.94 4.10 -20.56
C GLU A 228 -53.25 3.82 -21.30
N GLN A 229 -53.18 3.53 -22.60
CA GLN A 229 -54.36 3.11 -23.36
C GLN A 229 -54.66 1.63 -23.11
N MET A 230 -53.62 0.81 -23.00
CA MET A 230 -53.76 -0.63 -22.72
C MET A 230 -54.28 -0.89 -21.30
N SER A 231 -53.88 -0.10 -20.30
CA SER A 231 -54.36 -0.25 -18.92
C SER A 231 -55.86 0.01 -18.75
N GLN A 232 -56.47 0.75 -19.68
CA GLN A 232 -57.91 1.01 -19.68
C GLN A 232 -58.74 -0.21 -20.14
N HIS A 233 -58.09 -1.18 -20.78
CA HIS A 233 -58.76 -2.37 -21.30
C HIS A 233 -58.47 -3.59 -20.41
N PRO A 234 -59.49 -4.25 -19.84
CA PRO A 234 -59.29 -5.32 -18.86
C PRO A 234 -58.50 -6.52 -19.40
N ASP A 235 -58.60 -6.79 -20.70
CA ASP A 235 -57.87 -7.90 -21.33
C ASP A 235 -56.39 -7.58 -21.58
N GLN A 236 -56.05 -6.29 -21.74
CA GLN A 236 -54.71 -5.82 -22.13
C GLN A 236 -53.88 -5.39 -20.93
N ASP A 237 -54.53 -5.00 -19.83
CA ASP A 237 -53.90 -4.52 -18.60
C ASP A 237 -52.84 -5.48 -18.05
N ARG A 238 -53.05 -6.79 -18.19
CA ARG A 238 -52.10 -7.83 -17.76
C ARG A 238 -50.71 -7.76 -18.42
N PHE A 239 -50.60 -7.07 -19.55
CA PHE A 239 -49.34 -6.87 -20.28
C PHE A 239 -48.73 -5.50 -20.00
N VAL A 240 -49.37 -4.67 -19.19
CA VAL A 240 -48.85 -3.36 -18.77
C VAL A 240 -47.94 -3.55 -17.56
N VAL A 241 -46.78 -2.91 -17.62
CA VAL A 241 -45.82 -2.85 -16.52
C VAL A 241 -45.96 -1.50 -15.86
N TYR A 242 -46.34 -1.54 -14.60
CA TYR A 242 -46.52 -0.35 -13.75
C TYR A 242 -45.22 0.00 -13.05
N ARG A 243 -44.95 1.30 -12.91
CA ARG A 243 -43.94 1.81 -11.99
C ARG A 243 -44.48 1.76 -10.55
N ASP A 244 -43.58 1.84 -9.58
CA ASP A 244 -43.95 2.10 -8.19
C ASP A 244 -44.92 3.29 -8.08
N VAL A 245 -45.75 3.24 -7.04
CA VAL A 245 -46.78 4.24 -6.74
C VAL A 245 -46.22 5.66 -6.80
N ASP A 246 -46.93 6.53 -7.51
CA ASP A 246 -46.57 7.94 -7.60
C ASP A 246 -46.84 8.69 -6.27
N ASP A 247 -46.61 9.99 -6.26
CA ASP A 247 -46.85 10.86 -5.10
C ASP A 247 -48.33 10.88 -4.65
N THR A 248 -49.24 10.35 -5.46
CA THR A 248 -50.68 10.22 -5.16
C THR A 248 -51.07 8.83 -4.65
N GLY A 249 -50.13 7.87 -4.67
CA GLY A 249 -50.38 6.50 -4.26
C GLY A 249 -51.05 5.64 -5.34
N GLU A 250 -51.08 6.10 -6.59
CA GLU A 250 -51.64 5.35 -7.72
C GLU A 250 -50.51 4.69 -8.54
N GLN A 251 -50.78 3.48 -9.04
CA GLN A 251 -49.86 2.80 -9.95
C GLN A 251 -49.94 3.44 -11.33
N VAL A 252 -48.80 3.90 -11.85
CA VAL A 252 -48.73 4.56 -13.16
C VAL A 252 -48.22 3.57 -14.21
N PRO A 253 -48.95 3.36 -15.32
CA PRO A 253 -48.44 2.59 -16.46
C PRO A 253 -47.13 3.19 -16.98
N ASP A 254 -46.07 2.39 -17.07
CA ASP A 254 -44.74 2.89 -17.49
C ASP A 254 -44.28 2.22 -18.79
N SER A 255 -44.51 0.91 -18.93
CA SER A 255 -44.11 0.17 -20.13
C SER A 255 -45.04 -1.01 -20.41
N ILE A 256 -44.74 -1.76 -21.47
CA ILE A 256 -45.51 -2.91 -21.93
C ILE A 256 -44.58 -4.12 -21.97
N ASP A 257 -45.03 -5.27 -21.48
CA ASP A 257 -44.37 -6.55 -21.73
C ASP A 257 -44.65 -7.01 -23.17
N PHE A 258 -43.91 -6.42 -24.11
CA PHE A 258 -44.05 -6.68 -25.54
C PHE A 258 -43.84 -8.16 -25.89
N ILE A 259 -42.97 -8.87 -25.18
CA ILE A 259 -42.72 -10.29 -25.45
C ILE A 259 -43.91 -11.12 -25.00
N GLY A 260 -44.42 -10.89 -23.79
CA GLY A 260 -45.62 -11.55 -23.29
C GLY A 260 -46.81 -11.33 -24.22
N LEU A 261 -47.04 -10.08 -24.63
CA LEU A 261 -48.11 -9.71 -25.55
C LEU A 261 -47.96 -10.40 -26.92
N LEU A 262 -46.77 -10.38 -27.52
CA LEU A 262 -46.53 -10.98 -28.83
C LEU A 262 -46.73 -12.51 -28.81
N LEU A 263 -46.27 -13.18 -27.75
CA LEU A 263 -46.48 -14.62 -27.58
C LEU A 263 -47.96 -14.97 -27.45
N ALA A 264 -48.71 -14.17 -26.68
CA ALA A 264 -50.15 -14.31 -26.50
C ALA A 264 -50.92 -14.11 -27.82
N GLN A 265 -50.63 -13.03 -28.54
CA GLN A 265 -51.22 -12.72 -29.84
C GLN A 265 -50.95 -13.82 -30.87
N THR A 266 -49.72 -14.33 -30.91
CA THR A 266 -49.34 -15.42 -31.82
C THR A 266 -50.10 -16.70 -31.50
N ALA A 267 -50.29 -17.03 -30.21
CA ALA A 267 -51.07 -18.19 -29.80
C ALA A 267 -52.55 -18.06 -30.19
N GLN A 268 -53.16 -16.88 -29.98
CA GLN A 268 -54.55 -16.62 -30.34
C GLN A 268 -54.77 -16.68 -31.86
N LEU A 269 -53.86 -16.12 -32.67
CA LEU A 269 -53.93 -16.25 -34.13
C LEU A 269 -53.83 -17.71 -34.60
N HIS A 270 -52.96 -18.50 -33.96
CA HIS A 270 -52.79 -19.90 -34.32
C HIS A 270 -54.08 -20.70 -34.08
N GLU A 271 -54.74 -20.47 -32.95
CA GLU A 271 -56.03 -21.09 -32.63
C GLU A 271 -57.14 -20.65 -33.59
N GLN A 272 -57.26 -19.35 -33.85
CA GLN A 272 -58.22 -18.82 -34.81
C GLN A 272 -58.04 -19.41 -36.22
N LEU A 273 -56.78 -19.54 -36.68
CA LEU A 273 -56.46 -20.15 -37.96
C LEU A 273 -56.85 -21.62 -38.00
N ALA A 274 -56.57 -22.38 -36.93
CA ALA A 274 -56.96 -23.78 -36.82
C ALA A 274 -58.49 -23.94 -36.88
N ASN A 275 -59.23 -23.11 -36.15
CA ASN A 275 -60.69 -23.10 -36.15
C ASN A 275 -61.27 -22.73 -37.53
N ALA A 276 -60.66 -21.74 -38.20
CA ALA A 276 -61.07 -21.35 -39.55
C ALA A 276 -60.87 -22.47 -40.59
N LEU A 277 -59.78 -23.23 -40.50
CA LEU A 277 -59.52 -24.37 -41.38
C LEU A 277 -60.55 -25.49 -41.19
N VAL A 278 -60.89 -25.83 -39.94
CA VAL A 278 -61.95 -26.81 -39.65
C VAL A 278 -63.30 -26.34 -40.21
N GLY A 279 -63.61 -25.05 -40.06
CA GLY A 279 -64.82 -24.46 -40.62
C GLY A 279 -64.87 -24.55 -42.16
N LEU A 280 -63.74 -24.33 -42.82
CA LEU A 280 -63.62 -24.42 -44.28
C LEU A 280 -63.82 -25.86 -44.78
N ASP A 281 -63.22 -26.85 -44.10
CA ASP A 281 -63.40 -28.26 -44.46
C ASP A 281 -64.85 -28.71 -44.31
N LEU A 282 -65.51 -28.29 -43.23
CA LEU A 282 -66.94 -28.56 -43.04
C LEU A 282 -67.78 -27.90 -44.14
N ALA A 283 -67.45 -26.68 -44.54
CA ALA A 283 -68.12 -25.99 -45.64
C ALA A 283 -67.91 -26.74 -46.97
N HIS A 284 -66.70 -27.18 -47.27
CA HIS A 284 -66.41 -27.99 -48.46
C HIS A 284 -67.18 -29.32 -48.46
N GLN A 285 -67.25 -30.01 -47.33
CA GLN A 285 -68.03 -31.25 -47.20
C GLN A 285 -69.53 -31.01 -47.44
N ARG A 286 -70.08 -29.93 -46.89
CA ARG A 286 -71.48 -29.56 -47.10
C ARG A 286 -71.77 -29.22 -48.57
N ILE A 287 -70.86 -28.49 -49.22
CA ILE A 287 -70.98 -28.18 -50.66
C ILE A 287 -70.97 -29.47 -51.49
N ALA A 288 -70.02 -30.38 -51.24
CA ALA A 288 -69.95 -31.65 -51.95
C ALA A 288 -71.20 -32.53 -51.76
N GLN A 289 -71.80 -32.51 -50.56
CA GLN A 289 -73.07 -33.21 -50.31
C GLN A 289 -74.24 -32.60 -51.07
N LEU A 290 -74.30 -31.27 -51.16
CA LEU A 290 -75.34 -30.58 -51.93
C LEU A 290 -75.20 -30.84 -53.44
N GLU A 291 -73.97 -30.89 -53.97
CA GLU A 291 -73.69 -31.22 -55.37
C GLU A 291 -74.06 -32.65 -55.75
N GLN A 292 -74.01 -33.60 -54.81
CA GLN A 292 -74.42 -34.99 -55.05
C GLN A 292 -75.94 -35.21 -54.96
N GLY A 293 -76.67 -34.29 -54.34
CA GLY A 293 -78.11 -34.37 -54.14
C GLY A 293 -78.96 -33.58 -55.16
N ALA A 294 -78.32 -32.84 -56.07
CA ALA A 294 -78.95 -32.05 -57.14
C ALA A 294 -78.79 -32.73 -58.50
#